data_AF-A0A2E7VL66-F1
#
_entry.id   AF-A0A2E7VL66-F1
#
_cell.length_a   1.000
_cell.length_b   1.000
_cell.length_c   1.000
_cell.angle_alpha   90.00
_cell.angle_beta   90.00
_cell.angle_gamma   90.00
#
_symmetry.space_group_name_H-M   'P 1'
#
loop_
_entity.id
_entity.type
_entity.pdbx_description
1 polymer ?
#
loop_
_entity_poly.entity_id
_entity_poly.type
_entity_poly.pdbx_seq_one_letter_code
_entity_poly.pdbx_strand_id
1 'polypeptide(L)'
;MLPRPAPHRAFGAVRLSITVFLAVHVFISAWLVATVEGTYTEGKPAPAEVHSLVAIDKDQTMIDVEIKKATSLFLYTLARDADASVPVENNGTDASSDDASSDARDDETNDASQTDRAWLDIGRQSVNVALVLMVLGEALMLTSLRWRHHVRSLGFLAVIAAFTIVFPACYMLELTGGADEGEDRTASNTPGANLETVTFVHTNASSGVSLTWLGFELEADFSGYDLGLVVPENRTTVAQQVPEPGSKDASSYIAFESSFNVQLGKNLDSLLVLPFMWYLMPAFPVGQSTKSFAGDEEE
;
A
#
# COMPACT_ATOMS: atom_id res chain seq x y z
N MET A 1 -1.64 -11.75 39.99
CA MET A 1 -0.74 -10.69 39.51
C MET A 1 0.68 -11.22 39.61
N LEU A 2 1.41 -11.35 38.50
CA LEU A 2 2.79 -11.82 38.52
C LEU A 2 3.68 -10.80 39.26
N PRO A 3 4.54 -11.21 40.19
CA PRO A 3 5.42 -10.29 40.93
C PRO A 3 6.44 -9.67 39.98
N ARG A 4 6.55 -8.34 40.01
CA ARG A 4 7.51 -7.60 39.17
C ARG A 4 8.93 -7.77 39.73
N PRO A 5 9.93 -8.15 38.93
CA PRO A 5 11.30 -8.31 39.41
C PRO A 5 11.92 -6.99 39.88
N ALA A 6 12.88 -7.07 40.81
CA ALA A 6 13.56 -5.89 41.35
C ALA A 6 14.46 -5.21 40.28
N PRO A 7 14.57 -3.88 40.27
CA PRO A 7 15.37 -3.15 39.28
C PRO A 7 16.87 -3.41 39.46
N HIS A 8 17.57 -3.73 38.37
CA HIS A 8 19.02 -3.98 38.34
C HIS A 8 19.72 -3.12 37.27
N ARG A 9 20.96 -2.66 37.53
CA ARG A 9 21.72 -1.74 36.63
C ARG A 9 21.98 -2.35 35.26
N ALA A 10 22.25 -3.65 35.23
CA ALA A 10 22.40 -4.40 34.00
C ALA A 10 21.13 -4.40 33.13
N PHE A 11 19.93 -4.31 33.71
CA PHE A 11 18.68 -4.32 32.94
C PHE A 11 18.53 -3.08 32.05
N GLY A 12 19.07 -1.93 32.46
CA GLY A 12 19.09 -0.73 31.63
C GLY A 12 19.94 -0.93 30.35
N ALA A 13 21.15 -1.48 30.51
CA ALA A 13 22.05 -1.74 29.39
C ALA A 13 21.53 -2.85 28.46
N VAL A 14 20.99 -3.94 29.03
CA VAL A 14 20.39 -5.04 28.27
C VAL A 14 19.21 -4.56 27.46
N ARG A 15 18.29 -3.79 28.07
CA ARG A 15 17.14 -3.23 27.38
C ARG A 15 17.53 -2.29 26.25
N LEU A 16 18.49 -1.38 26.49
CA LEU A 16 18.98 -0.49 25.44
C LEU A 16 19.57 -1.30 24.27
N SER A 17 20.37 -2.33 24.57
CA SER A 17 20.97 -3.19 23.55
C SER A 17 19.90 -3.91 22.71
N ILE A 18 18.86 -4.46 23.35
CA ILE A 18 17.75 -5.11 22.65
C ILE A 18 16.99 -4.10 21.79
N THR A 19 16.67 -2.91 22.32
CA THR A 19 15.96 -1.88 21.57
C THR A 19 16.75 -1.41 20.35
N VAL A 20 18.06 -1.22 20.49
CA VAL A 20 18.95 -0.86 19.37
C VAL A 20 18.98 -1.98 18.33
N PHE A 21 19.14 -3.24 18.77
CA PHE A 21 19.15 -4.39 17.88
C PHE A 21 17.84 -4.50 17.08
N LEU A 22 16.69 -4.40 17.76
CA LEU A 22 15.38 -4.44 17.12
C LEU A 22 15.16 -3.26 16.18
N ALA A 23 15.56 -2.05 16.58
CA ALA A 23 15.46 -0.87 15.73
C ALA A 23 16.29 -1.02 14.44
N VAL A 24 17.52 -1.51 14.55
CA VAL A 24 18.39 -1.78 13.39
C VAL A 24 17.82 -2.90 12.53
N HIS A 25 17.29 -3.97 13.14
CA HIS A 25 16.67 -5.06 12.42
C HIS A 25 15.48 -4.59 11.58
N VAL A 26 14.59 -3.79 12.16
CA VAL A 26 13.45 -3.19 11.44
C VAL A 26 13.91 -2.19 10.38
N PHE A 27 14.94 -1.39 10.68
CA PHE A 27 15.46 -0.39 9.76
C PHE A 27 15.98 -0.99 8.45
N ILE A 28 16.62 -2.16 8.50
CA ILE A 28 17.17 -2.85 7.31
C ILE A 28 16.10 -3.69 6.59
N SER A 29 14.93 -3.88 7.20
CA SER A 29 13.86 -4.73 6.66
C SER A 29 12.98 -3.99 5.66
N ALA A 30 12.26 -4.74 4.83
CA ALA A 30 11.12 -4.19 4.10
C ALA A 30 10.03 -3.73 5.09
N TRP A 31 9.44 -2.57 4.82
CA TRP A 31 8.46 -1.91 5.68
C TRP A 31 7.04 -2.09 5.19
N LEU A 32 6.85 -2.18 3.88
CA LEU A 32 5.57 -2.41 3.24
C LEU A 32 5.77 -3.39 2.09
N VAL A 33 4.89 -4.36 1.99
CA VAL A 33 4.83 -5.33 0.90
C VAL A 33 3.41 -5.32 0.36
N ALA A 34 3.27 -4.96 -0.91
CA ALA A 34 2.02 -5.04 -1.65
C ALA A 34 2.14 -6.12 -2.72
N THR A 35 1.21 -7.07 -2.73
CA THR A 35 1.13 -8.12 -3.75
C THR A 35 -0.18 -7.99 -4.50
N VAL A 36 -0.11 -8.05 -5.81
CA VAL A 36 -1.25 -8.04 -6.72
C VAL A 36 -1.22 -9.35 -7.48
N GLU A 37 -2.28 -10.13 -7.40
CA GLU A 37 -2.48 -11.31 -8.22
C GLU A 37 -3.76 -11.10 -9.03
N GLY A 38 -3.67 -11.28 -10.35
CA GLY A 38 -4.80 -11.14 -11.26
C GLY A 38 -4.86 -12.32 -12.20
N THR A 39 -6.01 -12.93 -12.39
CA THR A 39 -6.18 -14.10 -13.25
C THR A 39 -7.39 -13.92 -14.15
N TYR A 40 -7.19 -14.12 -15.45
CA TYR A 40 -8.30 -14.29 -16.38
C TYR A 40 -8.84 -15.72 -16.27
N THR A 41 -10.00 -15.88 -15.66
CA THR A 41 -10.61 -17.19 -15.39
C THR A 41 -11.42 -17.70 -16.57
N GLU A 42 -12.04 -16.80 -17.35
CA GLU A 42 -12.81 -17.14 -18.55
C GLU A 42 -12.57 -16.17 -19.71
N GLY A 43 -12.91 -16.63 -20.92
CA GLY A 43 -12.81 -15.85 -22.16
C GLY A 43 -11.50 -16.03 -22.91
N LYS A 44 -11.33 -15.25 -23.99
CA LYS A 44 -10.12 -15.29 -24.84
C LYS A 44 -8.79 -14.99 -24.13
N PRO A 45 -8.70 -14.09 -23.13
CA PRO A 45 -7.43 -13.85 -22.43
C PRO A 45 -7.08 -14.96 -21.42
N ALA A 46 -8.04 -15.80 -21.00
CA ALA A 46 -7.76 -16.92 -20.11
C ALA A 46 -6.83 -17.95 -20.78
N PRO A 47 -5.90 -18.58 -20.06
CA PRO A 47 -5.69 -18.55 -18.60
C PRO A 47 -4.53 -17.62 -18.18
N ALA A 48 -4.45 -16.40 -18.72
CA ALA A 48 -3.36 -15.49 -18.38
C ALA A 48 -3.42 -15.04 -16.91
N GLU A 49 -2.26 -14.97 -16.27
CA GLU A 49 -2.10 -14.55 -14.88
C GLU A 49 -1.08 -13.42 -14.80
N VAL A 50 -1.36 -12.44 -13.94
CA VAL A 50 -0.51 -11.28 -13.66
C VAL A 50 -0.17 -11.32 -12.18
N HIS A 51 1.12 -11.38 -11.87
CA HIS A 51 1.66 -11.37 -10.52
C HIS A 51 2.53 -10.12 -10.40
N SER A 52 2.25 -9.26 -9.43
CA SER A 52 3.04 -8.06 -9.18
C SER A 52 3.36 -7.97 -7.70
N LEU A 53 4.64 -7.86 -7.35
CA LEU A 53 5.12 -7.70 -5.99
C LEU A 53 5.85 -6.37 -5.87
N VAL A 54 5.38 -5.53 -4.96
CA VAL A 54 6.01 -4.26 -4.61
C VAL A 54 6.50 -4.36 -3.16
N ALA A 55 7.80 -4.26 -2.95
CA ALA A 55 8.42 -4.23 -1.64
C ALA A 55 9.15 -2.90 -1.45
N ILE A 56 8.81 -2.18 -0.37
CA ILE A 56 9.39 -0.87 -0.06
C ILE A 56 10.22 -0.97 1.20
N ASP A 57 11.46 -0.49 1.12
CA ASP A 57 12.37 -0.35 2.25
C ASP A 57 12.84 1.10 2.43
N LYS A 58 13.83 1.29 3.29
CA LYS A 58 14.40 2.59 3.66
C LYS A 58 14.99 3.39 2.50
N ASP A 59 15.47 2.74 1.44
CA ASP A 59 16.21 3.38 0.35
C ASP A 59 15.58 3.12 -1.02
N GLN A 60 14.91 1.98 -1.19
CA GLN A 60 14.48 1.47 -2.48
C GLN A 60 13.05 0.95 -2.45
N THR A 61 12.44 1.00 -3.63
CA THR A 61 11.15 0.38 -3.94
C THR A 61 11.45 -0.68 -5.00
N MET A 62 11.36 -1.95 -4.63
CA MET A 62 11.49 -3.07 -5.55
C MET A 62 10.11 -3.40 -6.13
N ILE A 63 10.00 -3.36 -7.44
CA ILE A 63 8.79 -3.71 -8.19
C ILE A 63 9.15 -4.89 -9.07
N ASP A 64 8.52 -6.04 -8.83
CA ASP A 64 8.66 -7.24 -9.63
C ASP A 64 7.30 -7.55 -10.29
N VAL A 65 7.28 -7.64 -11.62
CA VAL A 65 6.06 -7.91 -12.40
C VAL A 65 6.30 -9.13 -13.26
N GLU A 66 5.51 -10.18 -13.00
CA GLU A 66 5.57 -11.45 -13.69
C GLU A 66 4.21 -11.74 -14.35
N ILE A 67 4.19 -11.91 -15.66
CA ILE A 67 2.98 -12.34 -16.39
C ILE A 67 3.18 -13.80 -16.79
N LYS A 68 2.33 -14.69 -16.26
CA LYS A 68 2.33 -16.12 -16.62
C LYS A 68 1.26 -16.38 -17.67
N LYS A 69 1.53 -17.39 -18.52
CA LYS A 69 0.59 -17.86 -19.56
C LYS A 69 0.11 -16.73 -20.50
N ALA A 70 0.99 -15.78 -20.80
CA ALA A 70 0.68 -14.53 -21.51
C ALA A 70 0.25 -14.68 -22.98
N THR A 71 0.44 -15.85 -23.60
CA THR A 71 0.18 -16.03 -25.04
C THR A 71 -1.28 -15.73 -25.41
N SER A 72 -2.24 -16.18 -24.60
CA SER A 72 -3.67 -15.93 -24.81
C SER A 72 -3.98 -14.43 -24.68
N LEU A 73 -3.40 -13.76 -23.69
CA LEU A 73 -3.53 -12.32 -23.47
C LEU A 73 -2.98 -11.50 -24.65
N PHE A 74 -1.83 -11.90 -25.20
CA PHE A 74 -1.22 -11.24 -26.36
C PHE A 74 -2.07 -11.42 -27.63
N LEU A 75 -2.56 -12.63 -27.88
CA LEU A 75 -3.45 -12.88 -29.02
C LEU A 75 -4.78 -12.16 -28.89
N TYR A 76 -5.32 -12.09 -27.67
CA TYR A 76 -6.51 -11.32 -27.36
C TYR A 76 -6.29 -9.84 -27.67
N THR A 77 -5.22 -9.22 -27.18
CA THR A 77 -4.92 -7.80 -27.43
C THR A 77 -4.68 -7.49 -28.90
N LEU A 78 -4.11 -8.42 -29.68
CA LEU A 78 -3.92 -8.24 -31.12
C LEU A 78 -5.22 -8.39 -31.92
N ALA A 79 -6.11 -9.29 -31.49
CA ALA A 79 -7.39 -9.55 -32.17
C ALA A 79 -8.52 -8.59 -31.73
N ARG A 80 -8.35 -7.91 -30.61
CA ARG A 80 -9.31 -6.96 -30.05
C ARG A 80 -9.29 -5.68 -30.86
N ASP A 81 -10.47 -5.22 -31.26
CA ASP A 81 -10.66 -3.88 -31.80
C ASP A 81 -10.61 -2.85 -30.66
N ALA A 82 -9.57 -2.01 -30.66
CA ALA A 82 -9.33 -1.01 -29.62
C ALA A 82 -10.34 0.14 -29.66
N ASP A 83 -10.91 0.42 -30.84
CA ASP A 83 -11.88 1.52 -31.06
C ASP A 83 -13.32 1.06 -30.84
N ALA A 84 -13.51 -0.19 -30.39
CA ALA A 84 -14.83 -0.76 -30.17
C ALA A 84 -15.50 -0.20 -28.92
N SER A 85 -16.42 0.73 -29.14
CA SER A 85 -17.25 1.30 -28.08
C SER A 85 -18.64 1.63 -28.60
N VAL A 86 -19.62 1.70 -27.68
CA VAL A 86 -20.99 2.11 -27.97
C VAL A 86 -21.33 3.30 -27.07
N PRO A 87 -21.93 4.38 -27.62
CA PRO A 87 -22.33 5.53 -26.81
C PRO A 87 -23.39 5.12 -25.78
N VAL A 88 -23.30 5.69 -24.59
CA VAL A 88 -24.32 5.51 -23.55
C VAL A 88 -25.55 6.32 -23.96
N GLU A 89 -26.70 5.69 -24.15
CA GLU A 89 -27.98 6.40 -24.32
C GLU A 89 -28.36 7.07 -22.98
N ASN A 90 -27.81 8.26 -22.73
CA ASN A 90 -28.25 9.13 -21.65
C ASN A 90 -29.60 9.71 -22.03
N ASN A 91 -30.68 9.16 -21.47
CA ASN A 91 -32.00 9.77 -21.57
C ASN A 91 -32.06 10.95 -20.57
N GLY A 92 -31.44 12.08 -20.91
CA GLY A 92 -31.41 13.26 -20.05
C GLY A 92 -30.48 14.39 -20.50
N THR A 93 -31.06 15.34 -21.23
CA THR A 93 -30.65 16.75 -21.47
C THR A 93 -29.39 17.03 -22.29
N ASP A 94 -29.64 17.63 -23.45
CA ASP A 94 -28.72 18.45 -24.24
C ASP A 94 -27.88 19.38 -23.38
N ALA A 95 -26.58 19.38 -23.62
CA ALA A 95 -25.74 20.57 -23.49
C ALA A 95 -24.75 20.59 -24.66
N SER A 96 -25.13 21.30 -25.73
CA SER A 96 -24.17 21.79 -26.71
C SER A 96 -23.25 22.82 -26.06
N SER A 97 -21.95 22.64 -26.25
CA SER A 97 -20.92 23.69 -26.28
C SER A 97 -19.61 22.97 -26.57
N ASP A 98 -19.06 22.94 -27.77
CA ASP A 98 -18.53 24.01 -28.64
C ASP A 98 -17.05 23.67 -28.84
N ASP A 99 -16.69 23.60 -30.12
CA ASP A 99 -15.34 23.44 -30.64
C ASP A 99 -14.39 24.50 -30.03
N ALA A 100 -13.35 24.03 -29.35
CA ALA A 100 -12.20 24.84 -28.99
C ALA A 100 -10.91 24.05 -29.27
N SER A 101 -10.56 24.00 -30.55
CA SER A 101 -9.16 23.93 -30.99
C SER A 101 -8.25 24.80 -30.09
N SER A 102 -7.38 24.14 -29.32
CA SER A 102 -6.21 24.78 -28.72
C SER A 102 -4.99 23.90 -28.91
N ASP A 103 -4.31 24.20 -30.01
CA ASP A 103 -2.86 24.13 -30.26
C ASP A 103 -2.04 23.55 -29.09
N ALA A 104 -1.81 22.23 -29.13
CA ALA A 104 -0.85 21.56 -28.27
C ALA A 104 0.55 22.01 -28.70
N ARG A 105 1.13 22.93 -27.92
CA ARG A 105 2.57 23.18 -27.98
C ARG A 105 3.27 22.10 -27.19
N ASP A 106 3.94 21.22 -27.92
CA ASP A 106 5.02 20.38 -27.40
C ASP A 106 6.06 21.28 -26.71
N ASP A 107 6.08 21.25 -25.38
CA ASP A 107 7.26 21.65 -24.62
C ASP A 107 7.74 20.41 -23.85
N GLU A 108 8.64 19.69 -24.50
CA GLU A 108 9.48 18.66 -23.89
C GLU A 108 10.18 19.26 -22.65
N THR A 109 9.67 18.98 -21.47
CA THR A 109 10.42 19.14 -20.23
C THR A 109 10.41 17.82 -19.46
N ASN A 110 11.48 17.08 -19.71
CA ASN A 110 11.97 15.95 -18.90
C ASN A 110 12.23 16.41 -17.45
N ASP A 111 11.18 16.56 -16.63
CA ASP A 111 11.36 16.82 -15.19
C ASP A 111 10.25 16.24 -14.27
N ALA A 112 9.35 15.41 -14.81
CA ALA A 112 8.31 14.77 -13.99
C ALA A 112 8.85 13.76 -12.94
N SER A 113 10.09 13.29 -13.07
CA SER A 113 10.64 12.24 -12.19
C SER A 113 11.25 12.72 -10.86
N GLN A 114 11.38 14.04 -10.63
CA GLN A 114 12.02 14.58 -9.42
C GLN A 114 11.02 15.06 -8.35
N THR A 115 9.85 15.56 -8.73
CA THR A 115 8.80 15.98 -7.78
C THR A 115 7.98 14.83 -7.24
N ASP A 116 7.82 13.75 -8.03
CA ASP A 116 6.95 12.64 -7.67
C ASP A 116 7.43 11.93 -6.39
N ARG A 117 8.74 11.76 -6.20
CA ARG A 117 9.35 11.03 -5.06
C ARG A 117 9.32 11.72 -3.70
N ALA A 118 8.81 12.95 -3.62
CA ALA A 118 8.92 13.74 -2.40
C ALA A 118 8.10 13.15 -1.23
N TRP A 119 6.92 12.58 -1.49
CA TRP A 119 6.03 12.10 -0.44
C TRP A 119 6.55 10.82 0.19
N LEU A 120 7.01 9.86 -0.62
CA LEU A 120 7.60 8.63 -0.11
C LEU A 120 8.87 8.91 0.70
N ASP A 121 9.70 9.87 0.29
CA ASP A 121 10.89 10.26 1.04
C ASP A 121 10.56 10.94 2.38
N ILE A 122 9.50 11.76 2.44
CA ILE A 122 8.96 12.28 3.71
C ILE A 122 8.50 11.12 4.61
N GLY A 123 7.80 10.14 4.03
CA GLY A 123 7.39 8.92 4.72
C GLY A 123 8.59 8.19 5.34
N ARG A 124 9.65 7.96 4.55
CA ARG A 124 10.88 7.32 5.02
C ARG A 124 11.58 8.11 6.11
N GLN A 125 11.68 9.43 5.95
CA GLN A 125 12.27 10.29 6.95
C GLN A 125 11.47 10.25 8.27
N SER A 126 10.14 10.19 8.21
CA SER A 126 9.29 10.10 9.40
C SER A 126 9.55 8.82 10.21
N VAL A 127 9.69 7.68 9.53
CA VAL A 127 10.03 6.37 10.14
C VAL A 127 11.41 6.42 10.78
N ASN A 128 12.40 6.98 10.07
CA ASN A 128 13.76 7.13 10.57
C ASN A 128 13.83 7.99 11.83
N VAL A 129 13.14 9.14 11.83
CA VAL A 129 13.06 10.02 13.00
C VAL A 129 12.37 9.31 14.17
N ALA A 130 11.28 8.59 13.92
CA ALA A 130 10.57 7.86 14.96
C ALA A 130 11.44 6.76 15.60
N LEU A 131 12.16 5.98 14.79
CA LEU A 131 13.09 4.95 15.28
C LEU A 131 14.22 5.55 16.13
N VAL A 132 14.81 6.67 15.69
CA VAL A 132 15.83 7.38 16.46
C VAL A 132 15.26 7.90 17.79
N LEU A 133 14.08 8.54 17.77
CA LEU A 133 13.41 9.03 18.98
C LEU A 133 13.10 7.89 19.97
N MET A 134 12.72 6.71 19.47
CA MET A 134 12.50 5.53 20.30
C MET A 134 13.80 5.07 20.99
N VAL A 135 14.91 4.97 20.25
CA VAL A 135 16.22 4.60 20.80
C VAL A 135 16.71 5.63 21.81
N LEU A 136 16.57 6.92 21.52
CA LEU A 136 16.91 8.01 22.45
C LEU A 136 16.02 7.99 23.70
N GLY A 137 14.72 7.73 23.56
CA GLY A 137 13.79 7.58 24.66
C GLY A 137 14.16 6.43 25.59
N GLU A 138 14.72 5.35 25.03
CA GLU A 138 15.25 4.24 25.82
C GLU A 138 16.60 4.59 26.48
N ALA A 139 17.50 5.28 25.78
CA ALA A 139 18.75 5.76 26.37
C ALA A 139 18.51 6.73 27.53
N LEU A 140 17.48 7.58 27.43
CA LEU A 140 17.08 8.52 28.48
C LEU A 140 16.69 7.82 29.78
N MET A 141 16.31 6.54 29.73
CA MET A 141 16.02 5.75 30.93
C MET A 141 17.22 5.52 31.84
N LEU A 142 18.44 5.70 31.32
CA LEU A 142 19.67 5.65 32.11
C LEU A 142 19.87 6.93 32.94
N THR A 143 19.11 7.99 32.66
CA THR A 143 19.20 9.28 33.34
C THR A 143 18.15 9.42 34.46
N SER A 144 18.30 10.44 35.31
CA SER A 144 17.40 10.75 36.44
C SER A 144 16.19 11.64 36.07
N LEU A 145 15.90 11.85 34.79
CA LEU A 145 14.80 12.73 34.36
C LEU A 145 13.42 12.19 34.77
N ARG A 146 12.53 13.11 35.17
CA ARG A 146 11.17 12.78 35.65
C ARG A 146 10.20 12.38 34.53
N TRP A 147 10.37 12.90 33.31
CA TRP A 147 9.44 12.70 32.18
C TRP A 147 9.86 11.58 31.22
N ARG A 148 10.94 10.84 31.53
CA ARG A 148 11.50 9.79 30.67
C ARG A 148 10.50 8.72 30.23
N HIS A 149 9.55 8.35 31.10
CA HIS A 149 8.53 7.35 30.80
C HIS A 149 7.55 7.82 29.73
N HIS A 150 7.17 9.10 29.75
CA HIS A 150 6.30 9.68 28.74
C HIS A 150 7.04 9.82 27.41
N VAL A 151 8.29 10.29 27.41
CA VAL A 151 9.10 10.42 26.18
C VAL A 151 9.30 9.06 25.51
N ARG A 152 9.58 7.99 26.28
CA ARG A 152 9.72 6.64 25.73
C ARG A 152 8.42 6.11 25.15
N SER A 153 7.30 6.21 25.88
CA SER A 153 6.01 5.74 25.38
C SER A 153 5.57 6.53 24.14
N LEU A 154 5.85 7.83 24.10
CA LEU A 154 5.60 8.68 22.94
C LEU A 154 6.46 8.25 21.75
N GLY A 155 7.76 7.98 21.95
CA GLY A 155 8.65 7.50 20.89
C GLY A 155 8.18 6.17 20.30
N PHE A 156 7.76 5.22 21.14
CA PHE A 156 7.20 3.95 20.66
C PHE A 156 5.88 4.15 19.90
N LEU A 157 4.97 4.97 20.43
CA LEU A 157 3.71 5.27 19.75
C LEU A 157 3.95 5.99 18.41
N ALA A 158 4.94 6.89 18.35
CA ALA A 158 5.35 7.56 17.12
C ALA A 158 5.88 6.56 16.08
N VAL A 159 6.64 5.53 16.48
CA VAL A 159 7.08 4.46 15.58
C VAL A 159 5.88 3.70 15.03
N ILE A 160 4.96 3.28 15.89
CA ILE A 160 3.75 2.58 15.46
C ILE A 160 2.95 3.45 14.49
N ALA A 161 2.69 4.71 14.83
CA ALA A 161 1.96 5.64 13.97
C ALA A 161 2.68 5.94 12.64
N ALA A 162 4.02 6.02 12.65
CA ALA A 162 4.80 6.24 11.44
C ALA A 162 4.62 5.06 10.47
N PHE A 163 4.66 3.82 10.96
CA PHE A 163 4.48 2.63 10.13
C PHE A 163 3.02 2.37 9.72
N THR A 164 2.04 2.62 10.58
CA THR A 164 0.65 2.25 10.31
C THR A 164 -0.16 3.34 9.64
N ILE A 165 0.22 4.61 9.80
CA ILE A 165 -0.56 5.75 9.30
C ILE A 165 0.28 6.58 8.33
N VAL A 166 1.40 7.13 8.79
CA VAL A 166 2.15 8.14 8.01
C VAL A 166 2.74 7.52 6.75
N PHE A 167 3.43 6.40 6.87
CA PHE A 167 4.11 5.77 5.74
C PHE A 167 3.12 5.25 4.67
N PRO A 168 2.04 4.52 5.01
CA PRO A 168 1.02 4.16 4.03
C PRO A 168 0.31 5.37 3.41
N ALA A 169 0.04 6.43 4.18
CA ALA A 169 -0.55 7.65 3.64
C ALA A 169 0.37 8.36 2.64
N CYS A 170 1.66 8.45 2.94
CA CYS A 170 2.67 8.97 2.01
C CYS A 170 2.75 8.12 0.73
N TYR A 171 2.70 6.79 0.85
CA TYR A 171 2.65 5.90 -0.31
C TYR A 171 1.39 6.11 -1.16
N MET A 172 0.23 6.28 -0.54
CA MET A 172 -1.00 6.57 -1.28
C MET A 172 -0.95 7.94 -1.95
N LEU A 173 -0.44 8.99 -1.27
CA LEU A 173 -0.26 10.31 -1.88
C LEU A 173 0.71 10.28 -3.06
N GLU A 174 1.74 9.45 -3.00
CA GLU A 174 2.63 9.19 -4.13
C GLU A 174 1.87 8.58 -5.32
N LEU A 175 1.06 7.54 -5.07
CA LEU A 175 0.25 6.90 -6.10
C LEU A 175 -0.78 7.85 -6.72
N THR A 176 -1.32 8.79 -5.93
CA THR A 176 -2.31 9.76 -6.42
C THR A 176 -1.69 11.03 -7.01
N GLY A 177 -0.36 11.17 -7.04
CA GLY A 177 0.31 12.35 -7.58
C GLY A 177 0.23 13.61 -6.68
N GLY A 178 0.01 13.43 -5.38
CA GLY A 178 -0.16 14.51 -4.42
C GLY A 178 -1.56 15.14 -4.42
N ALA A 179 -1.81 16.03 -3.45
CA ALA A 179 -3.11 16.71 -3.27
C ALA A 179 -3.36 17.84 -4.31
N ASP A 180 -2.77 17.75 -5.50
CA ASP A 180 -3.05 18.71 -6.58
C ASP A 180 -4.38 18.31 -7.22
N GLU A 181 -5.44 19.07 -6.90
CA GLU A 181 -6.86 18.84 -7.25
C GLU A 181 -7.18 18.99 -8.76
N GLY A 182 -6.23 18.68 -9.65
CA GLY A 182 -6.32 19.00 -11.08
C GLY A 182 -6.79 17.87 -12.00
N GLU A 183 -6.49 16.61 -11.70
CA GLU A 183 -6.88 15.48 -12.55
C GLU A 183 -7.16 14.27 -11.66
N ASP A 184 -8.37 13.73 -11.74
CA ASP A 184 -8.82 12.51 -11.08
C ASP A 184 -8.16 11.28 -11.77
N ARG A 185 -6.81 11.20 -11.67
CA ARG A 185 -5.96 10.21 -12.36
C ARG A 185 -6.14 8.78 -11.83
N THR A 186 -6.72 8.65 -10.64
CA THR A 186 -7.08 7.36 -10.01
C THR A 186 -8.27 6.72 -10.72
N ALA A 187 -9.22 7.53 -11.19
CA ALA A 187 -10.38 7.04 -11.92
C ALA A 187 -10.07 6.82 -13.41
N SER A 188 -9.27 7.67 -14.06
CA SER A 188 -9.07 7.64 -15.52
C SER A 188 -8.50 6.32 -16.09
N ASN A 189 -7.77 5.54 -15.28
CA ASN A 189 -7.23 4.22 -15.65
C ASN A 189 -8.15 3.05 -15.28
N THR A 190 -9.31 3.30 -14.67
CA THR A 190 -10.31 2.28 -14.39
C THR A 190 -11.13 2.03 -15.67
N PRO A 191 -11.30 0.77 -16.12
CA PRO A 191 -12.21 0.46 -17.21
C PRO A 191 -13.61 1.05 -16.92
N GLY A 192 -14.06 1.99 -17.77
CA GLY A 192 -15.38 2.64 -17.64
C GLY A 192 -15.42 4.03 -16.99
N ALA A 193 -14.29 4.66 -16.66
CA ALA A 193 -14.28 6.00 -16.06
C ALA A 193 -14.53 7.16 -17.04
N ASN A 194 -14.42 6.93 -18.35
CA ASN A 194 -14.85 7.88 -19.38
C ASN A 194 -16.31 7.57 -19.76
N LEU A 195 -17.25 8.34 -19.20
CA LEU A 195 -18.71 8.13 -19.30
C LEU A 195 -19.31 8.30 -20.70
N GLU A 196 -18.53 8.64 -21.73
CA GLU A 196 -19.06 8.86 -23.08
C GLU A 196 -19.26 7.57 -23.87
N THR A 197 -18.42 6.55 -23.63
CA THR A 197 -18.49 5.28 -24.38
C THR A 197 -18.15 4.08 -23.51
N VAL A 198 -18.85 2.96 -23.73
CA VAL A 198 -18.66 1.72 -22.98
C VAL A 198 -18.01 0.68 -23.89
N THR A 199 -16.95 0.02 -23.38
CA THR A 199 -16.22 -1.05 -24.08
C THR A 199 -16.57 -2.44 -23.56
N PHE A 200 -17.11 -2.54 -22.34
CA PHE A 200 -17.59 -3.77 -21.72
C PHE A 200 -19.06 -3.67 -21.33
N VAL A 201 -19.88 -4.63 -21.72
CA VAL A 201 -21.33 -4.62 -21.44
C VAL A 201 -21.78 -5.82 -20.61
N HIS A 202 -22.91 -5.66 -19.93
CA HIS A 202 -23.45 -6.63 -18.96
C HIS A 202 -22.42 -7.01 -17.90
N THR A 203 -21.75 -5.99 -17.35
CA THR A 203 -20.66 -6.17 -16.39
C THR A 203 -21.19 -6.55 -15.02
N ASN A 204 -20.58 -7.56 -14.41
CA ASN A 204 -20.74 -7.86 -12.99
C ASN A 204 -19.40 -7.58 -12.30
N ALA A 205 -19.43 -6.71 -11.30
CA ALA A 205 -18.26 -6.36 -10.52
C ALA A 205 -18.56 -6.55 -9.04
N SER A 206 -17.77 -7.37 -8.37
CA SER A 206 -17.79 -7.52 -6.92
C SER A 206 -16.45 -7.08 -6.35
N SER A 207 -16.49 -6.47 -5.16
CA SER A 207 -15.28 -6.24 -4.38
C SER A 207 -15.52 -6.60 -2.93
N GLY A 208 -14.53 -7.23 -2.32
CA GLY A 208 -14.51 -7.62 -0.92
C GLY A 208 -13.25 -7.06 -0.26
N VAL A 209 -13.41 -6.47 0.92
CA VAL A 209 -12.28 -6.05 1.75
C VAL A 209 -12.21 -6.94 2.98
N SER A 210 -11.08 -7.60 3.16
CA SER A 210 -10.78 -8.39 4.35
C SER A 210 -9.62 -7.75 5.11
N LEU A 211 -9.63 -7.86 6.45
CA LEU A 211 -8.56 -7.36 7.29
C LEU A 211 -7.60 -8.50 7.60
N THR A 212 -6.31 -8.26 7.39
CA THR A 212 -5.24 -9.23 7.69
C THR A 212 -4.35 -8.70 8.82
N TRP A 213 -3.47 -9.55 9.35
CA TRP A 213 -2.53 -9.15 10.40
C TRP A 213 -1.57 -8.08 9.87
N LEU A 214 -1.66 -6.86 10.41
CA LEU A 214 -0.94 -5.67 9.93
C LEU A 214 -1.17 -5.35 8.43
N GLY A 215 -2.36 -5.60 7.92
CA GLY A 215 -2.66 -5.36 6.52
C GLY A 215 -4.15 -5.41 6.18
N PHE A 216 -4.42 -5.29 4.89
CA PHE A 216 -5.73 -5.55 4.32
C PHE A 216 -5.57 -6.29 2.99
N GLU A 217 -6.62 -6.98 2.60
CA GLU A 217 -6.72 -7.68 1.34
C GLU A 217 -8.01 -7.25 0.65
N LEU A 218 -7.89 -6.86 -0.60
CA LEU A 218 -8.97 -6.45 -1.47
C LEU A 218 -9.08 -7.51 -2.56
N GLU A 219 -10.19 -8.23 -2.57
CA GLU A 219 -10.57 -9.11 -3.66
C GLU A 219 -11.50 -8.33 -4.59
N ALA A 220 -11.27 -8.40 -5.89
CA ALA A 220 -12.12 -7.79 -6.89
C ALA A 220 -12.31 -8.75 -8.06
N ASP A 221 -13.56 -9.03 -8.36
CA ASP A 221 -13.97 -9.86 -9.49
C ASP A 221 -14.68 -8.98 -10.51
N PHE A 222 -14.40 -9.23 -11.77
CA PHE A 222 -14.99 -8.56 -12.89
C PHE A 222 -15.36 -9.57 -13.96
N SER A 223 -16.60 -9.51 -14.46
CA SER A 223 -16.97 -10.24 -15.66
C SER A 223 -17.86 -9.40 -16.55
N GLY A 224 -17.86 -9.68 -17.85
CA GLY A 224 -18.65 -8.96 -18.84
C GLY A 224 -18.29 -9.33 -20.27
N TYR A 225 -18.99 -8.74 -21.23
CA TYR A 225 -18.74 -8.96 -22.65
C TYR A 225 -17.93 -7.80 -23.24
N ASP A 226 -16.77 -8.08 -23.81
CA ASP A 226 -15.92 -7.08 -24.46
C ASP A 226 -16.36 -6.81 -25.90
N LEU A 227 -16.81 -5.59 -26.18
CA LEU A 227 -17.24 -5.19 -27.51
C LEU A 227 -16.09 -5.20 -28.53
N GLY A 228 -14.84 -5.13 -28.07
CA GLY A 228 -13.64 -5.28 -28.91
C GLY A 228 -13.51 -6.64 -29.57
N LEU A 229 -14.23 -7.65 -29.08
CA LEU A 229 -14.29 -8.99 -29.67
C LEU A 229 -15.53 -9.23 -30.54
N VAL A 230 -16.46 -8.27 -30.57
CA VAL A 230 -17.70 -8.31 -31.33
C VAL A 230 -17.52 -7.57 -32.65
N VAL A 231 -18.12 -8.13 -33.71
CA VAL A 231 -18.07 -7.53 -35.06
C VAL A 231 -18.88 -6.21 -35.05
N PRO A 232 -18.42 -5.12 -35.69
CA PRO A 232 -19.06 -3.80 -35.60
C PRO A 232 -20.58 -3.78 -35.81
N GLU A 233 -21.12 -4.62 -36.71
CA GLU A 233 -22.56 -4.63 -37.01
C GLU A 233 -23.42 -5.13 -35.83
N ASN A 234 -22.87 -5.97 -34.95
CA ASN A 234 -23.61 -6.58 -33.84
C ASN A 234 -23.37 -5.89 -32.48
N ARG A 235 -22.45 -4.92 -32.39
CA ARG A 235 -22.07 -4.27 -31.11
C ARG A 235 -23.27 -3.65 -30.40
N THR A 236 -24.13 -2.95 -31.13
CA THR A 236 -25.34 -2.33 -30.57
C THR A 236 -26.31 -3.39 -30.03
N THR A 237 -26.43 -4.53 -30.71
CA THR A 237 -27.27 -5.64 -30.26
C THR A 237 -26.73 -6.27 -28.98
N VAL A 238 -25.42 -6.52 -28.91
CA VAL A 238 -24.77 -7.08 -27.71
C VAL A 238 -24.81 -6.09 -26.54
N ALA A 239 -24.73 -4.78 -26.82
CA ALA A 239 -24.88 -3.75 -25.81
C ALA A 239 -26.30 -3.73 -25.20
N GLN A 240 -27.34 -3.95 -26.02
CA GLN A 240 -28.73 -3.93 -25.56
C GLN A 240 -29.17 -5.25 -24.92
N GLN A 241 -28.67 -6.39 -25.39
CA GLN A 241 -29.10 -7.72 -24.95
C GLN A 241 -27.93 -8.67 -24.78
N VAL A 242 -27.97 -9.48 -23.72
CA VAL A 242 -26.99 -10.55 -23.48
C VAL A 242 -27.02 -11.54 -24.66
N PRO A 243 -25.87 -11.85 -25.28
CA PRO A 243 -25.79 -12.81 -26.38
C PRO A 243 -26.33 -14.19 -26.01
N GLU A 244 -26.95 -14.88 -26.97
CA GLU A 244 -27.42 -16.25 -26.74
C GLU A 244 -26.22 -17.20 -26.51
N PRO A 245 -26.31 -18.14 -25.54
CA PRO A 245 -25.25 -19.12 -25.29
C PRO A 245 -24.87 -19.91 -26.54
N GLY A 246 -23.58 -19.92 -26.90
CA GLY A 246 -23.06 -20.62 -28.08
C GLY A 246 -23.11 -19.81 -29.39
N SER A 247 -23.63 -18.59 -29.37
CA SER A 247 -23.48 -17.65 -30.48
C SER A 247 -22.02 -17.19 -30.62
N LYS A 248 -21.66 -16.66 -31.80
CA LYS A 248 -20.32 -16.09 -32.03
C LYS A 248 -20.02 -14.94 -31.06
N ASP A 249 -21.04 -14.16 -30.73
CA ASP A 249 -20.91 -12.99 -29.86
C ASP A 249 -20.83 -13.39 -28.37
N ALA A 250 -21.34 -14.56 -27.98
CA ALA A 250 -21.13 -15.08 -26.62
C ALA A 250 -19.64 -15.35 -26.30
N SER A 251 -18.79 -15.51 -27.32
CA SER A 251 -17.33 -15.69 -27.15
C SER A 251 -16.58 -14.42 -26.75
N SER A 252 -17.27 -13.28 -26.65
CA SER A 252 -16.70 -12.04 -26.12
C SER A 252 -16.78 -11.93 -24.61
N TYR A 253 -17.38 -12.89 -23.92
CA TYR A 253 -17.40 -12.94 -22.47
C TYR A 253 -15.96 -13.10 -21.92
N ILE A 254 -15.64 -12.29 -20.92
CA ILE A 254 -14.38 -12.29 -20.19
C ILE A 254 -14.71 -12.26 -18.71
N ALA A 255 -13.98 -13.08 -17.94
CA ALA A 255 -13.98 -13.01 -16.48
C ALA A 255 -12.54 -12.85 -15.98
N PHE A 256 -12.39 -12.00 -14.99
CA PHE A 256 -11.14 -11.61 -14.37
C PHE A 256 -11.33 -11.56 -12.86
N GLU A 257 -10.44 -12.21 -12.12
CA GLU A 257 -10.40 -12.20 -10.67
C GLU A 257 -9.08 -11.57 -10.25
N SER A 258 -9.10 -10.74 -9.21
CA SER A 258 -7.91 -10.12 -8.67
C SER A 258 -7.91 -10.08 -7.15
N SER A 259 -6.75 -10.31 -6.57
CA SER A 259 -6.47 -10.09 -5.16
C SER A 259 -5.35 -9.06 -5.03
N PHE A 260 -5.59 -8.07 -4.18
CA PHE A 260 -4.64 -7.02 -3.85
C PHE A 260 -4.41 -7.05 -2.35
N ASN A 261 -3.23 -7.45 -1.93
CA ASN A 261 -2.89 -7.66 -0.53
C ASN A 261 -1.77 -6.71 -0.13
N VAL A 262 -2.02 -5.87 0.88
CA VAL A 262 -1.06 -4.92 1.42
C VAL A 262 -0.78 -5.29 2.87
N GLN A 263 0.48 -5.63 3.15
CA GLN A 263 0.95 -5.97 4.49
C GLN A 263 2.11 -5.07 4.89
N LEU A 264 2.15 -4.70 6.16
CA LEU A 264 3.37 -4.14 6.76
C LEU A 264 4.42 -5.23 6.89
N GLY A 265 5.69 -4.82 6.88
CA GLY A 265 6.82 -5.72 7.01
C GLY A 265 6.73 -6.57 8.27
N LYS A 266 6.87 -7.89 8.11
CA LYS A 266 6.80 -8.89 9.21
C LYS A 266 7.74 -8.57 10.38
N ASN A 267 8.84 -7.87 10.11
CA ASN A 267 9.82 -7.50 11.13
C ASN A 267 9.31 -6.40 12.06
N LEU A 268 8.22 -5.69 11.72
CA LEU A 268 7.58 -4.72 12.60
C LEU A 268 7.00 -5.38 13.87
N ASP A 269 6.56 -6.64 13.78
CA ASP A 269 6.07 -7.43 14.92
C ASP A 269 7.11 -7.55 16.03
N SER A 270 8.41 -7.54 15.66
CA SER A 270 9.50 -7.61 16.62
C SER A 270 9.51 -6.42 17.60
N LEU A 271 9.00 -5.25 17.20
CA LEU A 271 8.90 -4.08 18.09
C LEU A 271 7.83 -4.25 19.17
N LEU A 272 6.81 -5.09 18.93
CA LEU A 272 5.76 -5.38 19.91
C LEU A 272 6.29 -6.14 21.13
N VAL A 273 7.52 -6.66 21.08
CA VAL A 273 8.22 -7.23 22.24
C VAL A 273 8.62 -6.15 23.25
N LEU A 274 8.81 -4.89 22.84
CA LEU A 274 9.31 -3.82 23.70
C LEU A 274 8.41 -3.54 24.92
N PRO A 275 7.07 -3.40 24.80
CA PRO A 275 6.18 -3.24 25.96
C PRO A 275 6.27 -4.39 26.98
N PHE A 276 6.35 -5.64 26.51
CA PHE A 276 6.52 -6.82 27.38
C PHE A 276 7.86 -6.78 28.10
N MET A 277 8.92 -6.42 27.36
CA MET A 277 10.25 -6.28 27.89
C MET A 277 10.33 -5.19 28.97
N TRP A 278 9.61 -4.08 28.81
CA TRP A 278 9.52 -3.01 29.83
C TRP A 278 8.79 -3.44 31.10
N TYR A 279 7.85 -4.36 30.99
CA TYR A 279 7.18 -4.96 32.15
C TYR A 279 8.15 -5.86 32.92
N LEU A 280 8.86 -6.74 32.22
CA LEU A 280 9.82 -7.70 32.77
C LEU A 280 11.10 -7.06 33.31
N MET A 281 11.57 -5.96 32.72
CA MET A 281 12.81 -5.27 33.12
C MET A 281 12.53 -3.82 33.53
N PRO A 282 12.07 -3.59 34.78
CA PRO A 282 11.78 -2.25 35.26
C PRO A 282 13.02 -1.37 35.39
N ALA A 283 12.87 -0.08 35.07
CA ALA A 283 13.89 0.93 35.31
C ALA A 283 14.00 1.27 36.80
N PHE A 284 15.14 1.83 37.22
CA PHE A 284 15.30 2.32 38.59
C PHE A 284 14.30 3.42 38.93
N PRO A 285 13.78 3.45 40.16
CA PRO A 285 12.99 4.56 40.65
C PRO A 285 13.84 5.84 40.71
N VAL A 286 13.23 6.98 40.40
CA VAL A 286 13.85 8.31 40.54
C VAL A 286 14.22 8.50 42.02
N GLY A 287 15.50 8.78 42.31
CA GLY A 287 15.96 9.17 43.66
C GLY A 287 16.81 8.16 44.42
N GLN A 288 17.01 6.93 43.93
CA GLN A 288 18.00 6.00 44.49
C GLN A 288 19.36 6.16 43.81
N SER A 289 19.94 7.37 43.88
CA SER A 289 21.37 7.53 43.61
C SER A 289 22.12 7.02 44.83
N THR A 290 22.65 5.80 44.73
CA THR A 290 23.79 5.26 45.49
C THR A 290 23.93 5.78 46.93
N LYS A 291 23.51 4.98 47.92
CA LYS A 291 24.34 4.89 49.13
C LYS A 291 25.69 4.35 48.67
N SER A 292 26.63 5.26 48.47
CA SER A 292 28.04 4.94 48.26
C SER A 292 28.47 4.05 49.41
N PHE A 293 29.25 3.03 49.07
CA PHE A 293 30.14 2.36 50.01
C PHE A 293 31.01 3.45 50.66
N ALA A 294 30.62 3.94 51.82
CA ALA A 294 31.54 4.34 52.87
C ALA A 294 31.67 3.06 53.69
N GLY A 295 32.75 2.29 53.55
CA GLY A 295 34.02 2.71 54.13
C GLY A 295 33.98 2.28 55.59
N ASP A 296 33.90 0.96 55.82
CA ASP A 296 34.21 0.39 57.13
C ASP A 296 35.74 0.38 57.25
N GLU A 297 36.30 1.54 57.57
CA GLU A 297 37.59 1.67 58.24
C GLU A 297 37.31 2.34 59.60
N GLU A 298 37.56 1.55 60.65
CA GLU A 298 37.97 1.93 62.02
C GLU A 298 36.97 2.70 62.91
N GLU A 299 36.38 1.98 63.89
CA GLU A 299 36.75 2.02 65.32
C GLU A 299 36.27 0.76 66.06
#